data_AF-A0A5K0V167-F1
#
_entry.id   AF-A0A5K0V167-F1
#
_cell.length_a   1.000
_cell.length_b   1.000
_cell.length_c   1.000
_cell.angle_alpha   90.00
_cell.angle_beta   90.00
_cell.angle_gamma   90.00
#
_symmetry.space_group_name_H-M   'P 1'
#
loop_
_entity.id
_entity.type
_entity.pdbx_description
1 polymer ?
#
loop_
_entity_poly.entity_id
_entity_poly.type
_entity_poly.pdbx_seq_one_letter_code
_entity_poly.pdbx_strand_id
1 'polypeptide(L)'
;IHHDPTLWIDPEEFKPERFLSSRNVMTGFGGQDFAFLPFGSGRRICVGRRMAMQVLNLTLACLLQSFEWSTPMNEPVDMTVGHGLTLPKATPLR
;
A
#
# COMPACT_ATOMS: atom_id res chain seq x y z
N ILE A 1 8.10 7.21 9.72
CA ILE A 1 8.22 5.76 10.02
C ILE A 1 8.18 4.89 8.75
N HIS A 2 7.19 5.01 7.86
CA HIS A 2 7.11 4.13 6.68
C HIS A 2 8.18 4.42 5.63
N HIS A 3 8.70 5.65 5.60
CA HIS A 3 9.81 6.08 4.74
C HIS A 3 11.13 6.24 5.52
N ASP A 4 11.20 5.73 6.76
CA ASP A 4 12.39 5.87 7.59
C ASP A 4 13.51 4.94 7.09
N PRO A 5 14.66 5.46 6.62
CA PRO A 5 15.75 4.64 6.09
C PRO A 5 16.43 3.79 7.17
N THR A 6 16.22 4.07 8.45
CA THR A 6 16.73 3.22 9.55
C THR A 6 15.89 1.95 9.75
N LEU A 7 14.64 1.96 9.29
CA LEU A 7 13.70 0.85 9.40
C LEU A 7 13.52 0.11 8.05
N TRP A 8 13.70 0.81 6.95
CA TRP A 8 13.44 0.31 5.60
C TRP A 8 14.64 0.49 4.69
N ILE A 9 15.06 -0.59 4.03
CA ILE A 9 16.01 -0.53 2.93
C ILE A 9 15.28 0.05 1.72
N ASP A 10 15.89 1.04 1.06
CA ASP A 10 15.34 1.79 -0.08
C ASP A 10 13.87 2.22 0.17
N PRO A 11 13.62 3.11 1.16
CA PRO A 11 12.27 3.44 1.61
C PRO A 11 11.39 4.09 0.54
N GLU A 12 12.00 4.81 -0.39
CA GLU A 12 11.31 5.53 -1.47
C GLU A 12 11.03 4.65 -2.71
N GLU A 13 11.52 3.41 -2.72
CA GLU A 13 11.30 2.49 -3.84
C GLU A 13 10.11 1.56 -3.61
N PHE A 14 9.25 1.44 -4.63
CA PHE A 14 8.16 0.47 -4.65
C PHE A 14 8.70 -0.96 -4.84
N LYS A 15 8.86 -1.69 -3.73
CA LYS A 15 9.42 -3.05 -3.69
C LYS A 15 8.48 -4.01 -2.92
N PRO A 16 7.43 -4.58 -3.54
CA PRO A 16 6.48 -5.48 -2.88
C PRO A 16 7.13 -6.69 -2.21
N GLU A 17 8.23 -7.18 -2.77
CA GLU A 17 8.95 -8.37 -2.32
C GLU A 17 9.51 -8.22 -0.90
N ARG A 18 9.67 -6.98 -0.41
CA ARG A 18 10.16 -6.71 0.96
C ARG A 18 9.28 -7.36 2.04
N PHE A 19 8.01 -7.61 1.73
CA PHE A 19 7.03 -8.22 2.63
C PHE A 19 6.94 -9.75 2.50
N LEU A 20 7.68 -10.36 1.57
CA LEU A 20 7.66 -11.82 1.33
C LEU A 20 8.74 -12.58 2.13
N SER A 21 9.78 -11.89 2.61
CA SER A 21 10.92 -12.53 3.29
C SER A 21 10.58 -12.94 4.73
N SER A 22 11.05 -14.12 5.16
CA SER A 22 10.82 -14.68 6.51
C SER A 22 11.27 -13.78 7.66
N ARG A 23 12.21 -12.86 7.41
CA ARG A 23 12.72 -11.88 8.39
C ARG A 23 11.81 -10.65 8.56
N ASN A 24 10.97 -10.38 7.55
CA ASN A 24 9.98 -9.28 7.51
C ASN A 24 8.58 -9.81 7.18
N VAL A 25 8.24 -11.04 7.62
CA VAL A 25 6.84 -11.46 7.67
C VAL A 25 6.22 -10.54 8.69
N MET A 26 5.71 -9.40 8.25
CA MET A 26 4.87 -8.54 9.06
C MET A 26 3.71 -9.40 9.46
N THR A 27 3.76 -9.92 10.69
CA THR A 27 2.81 -10.89 11.23
C THR A 27 1.50 -10.14 11.49
N GLY A 28 0.79 -9.84 10.41
CA GLY A 28 -0.48 -9.15 10.37
C GLY A 28 -0.39 -7.63 10.53
N PHE A 29 -1.40 -6.97 9.96
CA PHE A 29 -1.79 -5.57 10.23
C PHE A 29 -2.30 -5.37 11.67
N GLY A 30 -1.72 -6.10 12.62
CA GLY A 30 -2.12 -6.23 14.02
C GLY A 30 -1.90 -4.97 14.84
N GLY A 31 -1.06 -4.05 14.37
CA GLY A 31 -0.65 -2.84 15.08
C GLY A 31 0.46 -3.07 16.11
N GLN A 32 1.06 -4.28 16.14
CA GLN A 32 2.18 -4.62 17.01
C GLN A 32 3.54 -4.39 16.33
N ASP A 33 3.54 -4.26 15.01
CA ASP A 33 4.71 -3.83 14.24
C ASP A 33 4.64 -2.32 14.03
N PHE A 34 5.58 -1.59 14.64
CA PHE A 34 5.62 -0.13 14.59
C PHE A 34 6.38 0.42 13.38
N ALA A 35 7.08 -0.44 12.62
CA ALA A 35 7.69 -0.02 11.36
C ALA A 35 6.63 0.23 10.28
N PHE A 36 5.46 -0.42 10.38
CA PHE A 36 4.35 -0.29 9.43
C PHE A 36 2.98 -0.24 10.11
N LEU A 37 2.29 0.88 9.94
CA LEU A 37 1.03 1.21 10.62
C LEU A 37 -0.01 1.81 9.67
N PRO A 38 -0.37 1.14 8.56
CA PRO A 38 -1.33 1.68 7.59
C PRO A 38 -2.74 1.85 8.17
N PHE A 39 -3.05 1.16 9.26
CA PHE A 39 -4.35 1.21 9.96
C PHE A 39 -4.24 1.77 11.38
N GLY A 40 -3.08 2.29 11.78
CA GLY A 40 -2.78 2.70 13.14
C GLY A 40 -2.54 1.53 14.11
N SER A 41 -2.56 1.84 15.42
CA SER A 41 -2.33 0.88 16.51
C SER A 41 -3.17 1.20 17.75
N GLY A 42 -3.29 0.23 18.66
CA GLY A 42 -3.93 0.39 19.97
C GLY A 42 -5.45 0.58 19.91
N ARG A 43 -5.99 1.29 20.92
CA ARG A 43 -7.44 1.50 21.11
C ARG A 43 -8.14 2.26 19.98
N ARG A 44 -7.37 2.96 19.13
CA ARG A 44 -7.87 3.77 18.01
C ARG A 44 -7.47 3.19 16.65
N ILE A 45 -7.06 1.92 16.61
CA ILE A 45 -6.81 1.23 15.34
C ILE A 45 -8.07 1.23 14.45
N CYS A 46 -7.88 1.31 13.14
CA CYS A 46 -8.99 1.33 12.19
C CYS A 46 -9.89 0.11 12.35
N VAL A 47 -11.15 0.35 12.75
CA VAL A 47 -12.15 -0.69 12.95
C VAL A 47 -12.49 -1.44 11.65
N GLY A 48 -12.28 -0.79 10.49
CA GLY A 48 -12.52 -1.34 9.17
C GLY A 48 -11.39 -2.19 8.60
N ARG A 49 -10.25 -2.35 9.29
CA ARG A 49 -9.03 -2.97 8.69
C ARG A 49 -9.28 -4.36 8.07
N ARG A 50 -10.10 -5.20 8.72
CA ARG A 50 -10.35 -6.59 8.25
C ARG A 50 -11.20 -6.57 6.99
N MET A 51 -12.24 -5.73 6.97
CA MET A 51 -13.09 -5.55 5.79
C MET A 51 -12.30 -4.95 4.63
N ALA A 52 -11.49 -3.91 4.88
CA ALA A 52 -10.65 -3.28 3.87
C ALA A 52 -9.73 -4.29 3.19
N MET A 53 -9.05 -5.16 3.96
CA MET A 53 -8.18 -6.19 3.38
C MET A 53 -8.95 -7.24 2.56
N GLN A 54 -10.14 -7.66 3.00
CA GLN A 54 -10.96 -8.62 2.26
C GLN A 54 -11.42 -8.01 0.92
N VAL A 55 -11.92 -6.78 0.95
CA VAL A 55 -12.37 -6.07 -0.25
C VAL A 55 -11.20 -5.81 -1.19
N LEU A 56 -10.08 -5.27 -0.70
CA LEU A 56 -8.88 -5.00 -1.50
C LEU A 56 -8.39 -6.26 -2.22
N ASN A 57 -8.23 -7.36 -1.49
CA ASN A 57 -7.71 -8.60 -2.06
C ASN A 57 -8.66 -9.17 -3.13
N LEU A 58 -9.97 -9.19 -2.86
CA LEU A 58 -10.96 -9.69 -3.82
C LEU A 58 -11.02 -8.81 -5.07
N THR A 59 -11.11 -7.50 -4.89
CA THR A 59 -11.14 -6.54 -6.01
C THR A 59 -9.89 -6.66 -6.85
N LEU A 60 -8.70 -6.69 -6.23
CA LEU A 60 -7.44 -6.81 -6.98
C LEU A 60 -7.36 -8.14 -7.74
N ALA A 61 -7.74 -9.26 -7.10
CA ALA A 61 -7.77 -10.57 -7.75
C ALA A 61 -8.70 -10.60 -8.97
N CYS A 62 -9.92 -10.07 -8.84
CA CYS A 62 -10.87 -9.98 -9.95
C CYS A 62 -10.34 -9.11 -11.10
N LEU A 63 -9.77 -7.95 -10.78
CA LEU A 63 -9.25 -7.01 -11.78
C LEU A 63 -8.03 -7.57 -12.54
N LEU A 64 -7.10 -8.24 -11.83
CA LEU A 64 -5.92 -8.86 -12.43
C LEU A 64 -6.28 -10.10 -13.26
N GLN A 65 -7.27 -10.87 -12.83
CA GLN A 65 -7.71 -12.06 -13.56
C GLN A 65 -8.46 -11.69 -14.86
N SER A 66 -9.24 -10.60 -14.82
CA SER A 66 -10.21 -10.29 -15.88
C SER A 66 -9.69 -9.33 -16.95
N PHE A 67 -8.58 -8.62 -16.68
CA PHE A 67 -8.08 -7.55 -17.55
C PHE A 67 -6.56 -7.55 -17.64
N GLU A 68 -6.04 -7.18 -18.81
CA GLU A 68 -4.65 -6.74 -18.98
C GLU A 68 -4.59 -5.22 -18.97
N TRP A 69 -3.62 -4.67 -18.26
CA TRP A 69 -3.53 -3.24 -17.97
C TRP A 69 -2.31 -2.66 -18.69
N SER A 70 -2.51 -1.52 -19.35
CA SER A 70 -1.45 -0.71 -19.94
C SER A 70 -1.81 0.77 -19.79
N THR A 71 -0.81 1.65 -19.89
CA THR A 71 -1.07 3.08 -19.93
C THR A 71 -1.36 3.51 -21.37
N PRO A 72 -2.15 4.56 -21.59
CA PRO A 72 -2.32 5.12 -22.93
C PRO A 72 -0.97 5.39 -23.56
N MET A 73 -0.72 4.83 -24.74
CA MET A 73 0.52 5.00 -25.50
C MET A 73 1.81 4.57 -24.75
N ASN A 74 1.71 3.75 -23.69
CA ASN A 74 2.82 3.42 -22.79
C ASN A 74 3.49 4.65 -22.13
N GLU A 75 2.75 5.75 -21.99
CA GLU A 75 3.26 6.95 -21.34
C GLU A 75 3.35 6.76 -19.81
N PRO A 76 4.34 7.38 -19.15
CA PRO A 76 4.44 7.34 -17.70
C PRO A 76 3.25 8.06 -17.05
N VAL A 77 2.69 7.44 -16.02
CA VAL A 77 1.66 8.05 -15.19
C VAL A 77 2.32 8.86 -14.09
N ASP A 78 1.88 10.10 -13.88
CA ASP A 78 2.32 10.89 -12.74
C ASP A 78 1.86 10.22 -11.42
N MET A 79 2.83 9.84 -10.59
CA MET A 79 2.63 9.21 -9.28
C MET A 79 2.80 10.20 -8.12
N THR A 80 2.97 11.50 -8.42
CA THR A 80 3.07 12.55 -7.40
C THR A 80 1.81 12.57 -6.53
N VAL A 81 2.01 12.60 -5.22
CA VAL A 81 0.94 12.64 -4.24
C VAL A 81 0.40 14.07 -4.12
N GLY A 82 -0.89 14.22 -4.32
CA GLY A 82 -1.63 15.46 -4.10
C GLY A 82 -2.00 15.66 -2.63
N HIS A 83 -2.57 16.83 -2.33
CA HIS A 83 -2.96 17.15 -0.95
C HIS A 83 -4.26 16.43 -0.56
N GLY A 84 -4.23 15.67 0.54
CA GLY A 84 -5.42 15.02 1.09
C GLY A 84 -5.09 13.94 2.11
N LEU A 85 -6.13 13.44 2.81
CA LEU A 85 -5.99 12.41 3.85
C LEU A 85 -5.71 11.02 3.29
N THR A 86 -6.06 10.76 2.03
CA THR A 86 -6.04 9.43 1.40
C THR A 86 -5.03 9.33 0.27
N LEU A 87 -3.97 10.15 0.29
CA LEU A 87 -2.92 10.19 -0.74
C LEU A 87 -3.51 10.29 -2.17
N PRO A 88 -4.36 11.28 -2.48
CA PRO A 88 -4.89 11.42 -3.83
C PRO A 88 -3.76 11.66 -4.83
N LYS A 89 -3.98 11.36 -6.11
CA LYS A 89 -3.01 11.73 -7.16
C LYS A 89 -3.01 13.25 -7.36
N ALA A 90 -1.83 13.86 -7.52
CA ALA A 90 -1.71 15.29 -7.81
C ALA A 90 -2.40 15.63 -9.14
N THR A 91 -2.23 14.78 -10.15
CA THR A 91 -2.99 14.81 -11.40
C THR A 91 -3.93 13.61 -11.51
N PRO A 92 -5.26 13.82 -11.60
CA PRO A 92 -6.21 12.73 -11.83
C PRO A 92 -5.95 11.99 -13.15
N LEU A 93 -6.24 10.68 -13.17
CA LEU A 93 -6.27 9.91 -14.42
C LEU A 93 -7.44 10.38 -15.29
N ARG A 94 -7.22 10.47 -16.60
CA ARG A 94 -8.24 10.83 -17.60
C ARG A 94 -8.75 9.59 -18.31
#